data_AF-B9L3Y8-F1
#
_entry.id   AF-B9L3Y8-F1
#
_cell.length_a   1.000
_cell.length_b   1.000
_cell.length_c   1.000
_cell.angle_alpha   90.00
_cell.angle_beta   90.00
_cell.angle_gamma   90.00
#
_symmetry.space_group_name_H-M   'P 1'
#
loop_
_entity.id
_entity.type
_entity.pdbx_description
1 polymer ?
#
loop_
_entity_poly.entity_id
_entity_poly.type
_entity_poly.pdbx_seq_one_letter_code
_entity_poly.pdbx_strand_id
1 'polypeptide(L)'
;MWNDEQRFPSGEERPMLDAVRTSADRSTRPLGLVPTAALLVVVVTLAAGLLFAALPRFSAGSADLSQGVKTTIIAQTGSELLALDPRSGQVLTQRPGAAAVIAVSADTRTVLAQIGEAIHVYRLPDWEERFRIPLTTEITPVAALARQFPDFGAEPPRLFQAAVAPDGRFAVLGFTSYGTKPDARFFDTLPWVIWVAGLDLKTGRWSDWAFPVPGAQNLTLLATSESLLVLSHDNQLSRGGHIGTVYHLDPASGALRARATLVPEIPGAALIAGTEAARAPGIAGARISDARLVVVTEQLEVFVLDPVTLRLVEHHRPLSENILARETLILPNRVVALTHTDELLVVDRNRHAVVARQPVEADELVAFDPEDNAALVMTWQDRGACLERIESSGDRHTLRCGLDTNPYEPRYAVGGLP
;
A
#
# COMPACT_ATOMS: atom_id res chain seq x y z
N MET A 1 -37.41 -21.28 -80.08
CA MET A 1 -36.90 -20.40 -81.15
C MET A 1 -35.39 -20.40 -81.01
N TRP A 2 -34.78 -21.29 -81.81
CA TRP A 2 -33.36 -21.55 -82.10
C TRP A 2 -32.36 -21.77 -80.95
N ASN A 3 -32.05 -23.05 -80.76
CA ASN A 3 -30.74 -23.58 -80.33
C ASN A 3 -29.71 -23.42 -81.47
N ASP A 4 -28.44 -23.64 -81.11
CA ASP A 4 -27.23 -23.96 -81.90
C ASP A 4 -26.11 -22.94 -81.62
N GLU A 5 -24.84 -23.29 -81.43
CA GLU A 5 -24.16 -24.56 -81.57
C GLU A 5 -22.81 -24.50 -80.84
N GLN A 6 -22.27 -25.68 -80.58
CA GLN A 6 -20.98 -26.00 -79.98
C GLN A 6 -19.77 -25.48 -80.78
N ARG A 7 -18.62 -25.29 -80.09
CA ARG A 7 -17.34 -26.05 -80.27
C ARG A 7 -16.12 -25.24 -79.84
N PHE A 8 -15.31 -25.83 -78.94
CA PHE A 8 -13.87 -25.60 -78.82
C PHE A 8 -13.13 -26.32 -79.97
N PRO A 9 -11.93 -25.87 -80.39
CA PRO A 9 -10.71 -26.51 -79.85
C PRO A 9 -9.46 -25.58 -79.79
N SER A 10 -8.57 -25.78 -78.80
CA SER A 10 -7.18 -26.30 -78.90
C SER A 10 -6.16 -25.45 -79.68
N GLY A 11 -4.96 -25.27 -79.11
CA GLY A 11 -3.74 -25.11 -79.90
C GLY A 11 -2.70 -24.19 -79.29
N GLU A 12 -1.72 -24.78 -78.60
CA GLU A 12 -0.45 -24.16 -78.21
C GLU A 12 0.39 -23.78 -79.44
N GLU A 13 0.99 -22.58 -79.44
CA GLU A 13 2.27 -22.34 -80.08
C GLU A 13 3.11 -21.39 -79.22
N ARG A 14 4.29 -21.86 -78.81
CA ARG A 14 5.45 -21.03 -78.43
C ARG A 14 6.47 -21.14 -79.56
N PRO A 15 7.23 -20.06 -79.78
CA PRO A 15 8.68 -20.22 -79.66
C PRO A 15 9.36 -19.14 -78.81
N MET A 16 10.37 -19.63 -78.04
CA MET A 16 11.65 -19.00 -77.69
C MET A 16 12.22 -18.13 -78.82
N LEU A 17 13.09 -17.14 -78.66
CA LEU A 17 13.89 -16.56 -77.58
C LEU A 17 14.53 -15.34 -78.26
N ASP A 18 14.56 -14.19 -77.59
CA ASP A 18 15.72 -13.30 -77.73
C ASP A 18 16.07 -12.77 -76.35
N ALA A 19 17.29 -13.08 -75.95
CA ALA A 19 17.88 -12.69 -74.69
C ALA A 19 18.59 -11.34 -74.87
N VAL A 20 18.60 -10.53 -73.80
CA VAL A 20 19.82 -10.10 -73.08
C VAL A 20 19.53 -8.81 -72.29
N ARG A 21 19.47 -9.00 -70.95
CA ARG A 21 19.99 -8.14 -69.85
C ARG A 21 19.44 -6.72 -69.66
N THR A 22 19.26 -6.16 -68.46
CA THR A 22 19.20 -6.56 -67.03
C THR A 22 18.97 -5.23 -66.32
N SER A 23 18.03 -5.15 -65.37
CA SER A 23 18.25 -4.40 -64.12
C SER A 23 17.14 -4.67 -63.10
N ALA A 24 17.53 -5.44 -62.08
CA ALA A 24 17.10 -5.36 -60.68
C ALA A 24 15.61 -5.40 -60.34
N ASP A 25 15.22 -6.65 -60.08
CA ASP A 25 14.08 -7.17 -59.34
C ASP A 25 13.81 -6.46 -58.00
N ARG A 26 12.57 -5.99 -57.79
CA ARG A 26 12.04 -5.66 -56.45
C ARG A 26 11.37 -6.92 -55.90
N SER A 27 12.15 -7.71 -55.17
CA SER A 27 11.63 -8.68 -54.21
C SER A 27 11.26 -7.96 -52.92
N THR A 28 9.96 -7.85 -52.63
CA THR A 28 9.47 -7.79 -51.24
C THR A 28 8.11 -8.46 -51.18
N ARG A 29 8.11 -9.72 -50.72
CA ARG A 29 6.93 -10.37 -50.15
C ARG A 29 6.46 -9.58 -48.92
N PRO A 30 5.16 -9.52 -48.64
CA PRO A 30 4.64 -8.75 -47.52
C PRO A 30 5.04 -9.45 -46.21
N LEU A 31 5.83 -8.77 -45.39
CA LEU A 31 5.94 -9.06 -43.97
C LEU A 31 4.56 -8.87 -43.36
N GLY A 32 3.98 -9.96 -42.89
CA GLY A 32 2.71 -9.96 -42.19
C GLY A 32 2.73 -8.95 -41.05
N LEU A 33 1.79 -8.02 -41.11
CA LEU A 33 1.36 -7.19 -40.01
C LEU A 33 1.02 -8.11 -38.83
N VAL A 34 1.96 -8.26 -37.90
CA VAL A 34 1.60 -8.61 -36.52
C VAL A 34 0.67 -7.49 -36.07
N PRO A 35 -0.59 -7.77 -35.72
CA PRO A 35 -1.57 -6.73 -35.53
C PRO A 35 -1.13 -5.94 -34.30
N THR A 36 -1.06 -4.62 -34.45
CA THR A 36 -0.91 -3.66 -33.34
C THR A 36 -1.87 -3.96 -32.19
N ALA A 37 -3.01 -4.61 -32.45
CA ALA A 37 -3.92 -5.14 -31.43
C ALA A 37 -3.30 -6.20 -30.52
N ALA A 38 -2.43 -7.09 -31.00
CA ALA A 38 -1.76 -8.08 -30.16
C ALA A 38 -0.71 -7.42 -29.24
N LEU A 39 0.00 -6.40 -29.74
CA LEU A 39 0.90 -5.60 -28.91
C LEU A 39 0.13 -4.79 -27.86
N LEU A 40 -1.04 -4.25 -28.23
CA LEU A 40 -1.90 -3.49 -27.33
C LEU A 40 -2.56 -4.39 -26.28
N VAL A 41 -2.93 -5.62 -26.62
CA VAL A 41 -3.41 -6.63 -25.68
C VAL A 41 -2.29 -7.10 -24.75
N VAL A 42 -1.06 -7.26 -25.23
CA VAL A 42 0.11 -7.57 -24.38
C VAL A 42 0.45 -6.41 -23.45
N VAL A 43 0.38 -5.16 -23.90
CA VAL A 43 0.59 -3.97 -23.06
C VAL A 43 -0.53 -3.80 -22.04
N VAL A 44 -1.80 -4.04 -22.42
CA VAL A 44 -2.94 -3.98 -21.48
C VAL A 44 -2.90 -5.15 -20.50
N THR A 45 -2.46 -6.34 -20.89
CA THR A 45 -2.29 -7.48 -19.97
C THR A 45 -1.04 -7.35 -19.09
N LEU A 46 0.05 -6.72 -19.56
CA LEU A 46 1.20 -6.35 -18.72
C LEU A 46 0.84 -5.22 -17.74
N ALA A 47 0.06 -4.22 -18.16
CA ALA A 47 -0.42 -3.14 -17.30
C ALA A 47 -1.48 -3.62 -16.30
N ALA A 48 -2.35 -4.56 -16.69
CA ALA A 48 -3.26 -5.23 -15.77
C ALA A 48 -2.52 -6.19 -14.82
N GLY A 49 -1.48 -6.88 -15.29
CA GLY A 49 -0.59 -7.70 -14.46
C GLY A 49 0.18 -6.87 -13.42
N LEU A 50 0.52 -5.62 -13.74
CA LEU A 50 1.09 -4.64 -12.81
C LEU A 50 0.07 -4.09 -11.80
N LEU A 51 -1.23 -4.14 -12.10
CA LEU A 51 -2.32 -3.78 -11.17
C LEU A 51 -2.68 -4.92 -10.19
N PHE A 52 -2.28 -6.16 -10.49
CA PHE A 52 -2.49 -7.33 -9.62
C PHE A 52 -1.22 -7.79 -8.87
N ALA A 53 -0.10 -7.10 -9.05
CA ALA A 53 1.00 -7.22 -8.11
C ALA A 53 0.51 -6.66 -6.77
N ALA A 54 0.18 -7.56 -5.84
CA ALA A 54 -0.31 -7.27 -4.50
C ALA A 54 0.29 -5.94 -4.00
N LEU A 55 -0.58 -4.94 -3.83
CA LEU A 55 -0.19 -3.70 -3.17
C LEU A 55 0.49 -4.12 -1.85
N PRO A 56 1.72 -3.67 -1.59
CA PRO A 56 2.38 -4.00 -0.33
C PRO A 56 1.45 -3.55 0.80
N ARG A 57 1.19 -4.51 1.69
CA ARG A 57 0.25 -4.38 2.80
C ARG A 57 0.98 -3.63 3.91
N PHE A 58 0.41 -2.53 4.39
CA PHE A 58 0.93 -1.86 5.57
C PHE A 58 -0.12 -1.94 6.68
N SER A 59 -0.05 -3.05 7.43
CA SER A 59 -0.68 -3.17 8.74
C SER A 59 0.40 -3.12 9.81
N ALA A 60 0.80 -1.91 10.19
CA ALA A 60 1.34 -1.67 11.52
C ALA A 60 1.18 -0.19 11.84
N GLY A 61 0.43 0.10 12.90
CA GLY A 61 0.21 1.45 13.41
C GLY A 61 1.55 2.14 13.64
N SER A 62 1.82 3.16 12.83
CA SER A 62 3.04 3.94 12.84
C SER A 62 2.89 5.10 13.82
N ALA A 63 2.74 4.75 15.10
CA ALA A 63 2.62 5.72 16.17
C ALA A 63 4.00 6.05 16.78
N ASP A 64 4.20 7.31 17.11
CA ASP A 64 5.33 7.81 17.89
C ASP A 64 5.21 7.30 19.34
N LEU A 65 6.23 6.58 19.82
CA LEU A 65 6.33 6.10 21.20
C LEU A 65 7.57 6.70 21.87
N SER A 66 7.32 7.72 22.68
CA SER A 66 8.28 8.21 23.67
C SER A 66 7.92 7.78 25.10
N GLN A 67 6.87 6.97 25.29
CA GLN A 67 6.42 6.51 26.62
C GLN A 67 6.12 5.02 26.61
N GLY A 68 6.59 4.30 27.65
CA GLY A 68 6.48 2.85 27.82
C GLY A 68 5.06 2.32 28.01
N VAL A 69 4.24 2.46 26.97
CA VAL A 69 2.90 1.89 26.86
C VAL A 69 3.02 0.41 26.50
N LYS A 70 2.16 -0.43 27.09
CA LYS A 70 2.07 -1.84 26.71
C LYS A 70 1.53 -1.97 25.29
N THR A 71 2.28 -2.63 24.41
CA THR A 71 1.80 -3.01 23.09
C THR A 71 0.48 -3.76 23.21
N THR A 72 -0.51 -3.41 22.40
CA THR A 72 -1.81 -4.09 22.35
C THR A 72 -2.21 -4.30 20.89
N ILE A 73 -2.67 -5.50 20.57
CA ILE A 73 -3.22 -5.81 19.24
C ILE A 73 -4.74 -5.69 19.34
N ILE A 74 -5.32 -4.80 18.56
CA ILE A 74 -6.76 -4.71 18.37
C ILE A 74 -7.12 -5.49 17.13
N ALA A 75 -7.90 -6.55 17.25
CA ALA A 75 -8.21 -7.45 16.14
C ALA A 75 -9.71 -7.73 16.07
N GLN A 76 -10.19 -8.07 14.87
CA GLN A 76 -11.55 -8.51 14.62
C GLN A 76 -11.63 -10.05 14.57
N THR A 77 -12.78 -10.60 14.97
CA THR A 77 -13.26 -11.94 14.56
C THR A 77 -14.53 -11.80 13.70
N GLY A 78 -15.08 -12.91 13.20
CA GLY A 78 -16.35 -12.88 12.48
C GLY A 78 -17.54 -12.29 13.27
N SER A 79 -17.42 -12.11 14.59
CA SER A 79 -18.51 -11.62 15.44
C SER A 79 -18.12 -10.65 16.54
N GLU A 80 -16.82 -10.39 16.78
CA GLU A 80 -16.35 -9.58 17.91
C GLU A 80 -15.13 -8.72 17.54
N LEU A 81 -14.94 -7.66 18.31
CA LEU A 81 -13.67 -6.93 18.41
C LEU A 81 -12.94 -7.36 19.69
N LEU A 82 -11.64 -7.62 19.57
CA LEU A 82 -10.78 -8.09 20.65
C LEU A 82 -9.62 -7.11 20.87
N ALA A 83 -9.27 -6.86 22.12
CA ALA A 83 -7.98 -6.32 22.50
C ALA A 83 -7.13 -7.46 23.08
N LEU A 84 -5.96 -7.72 22.50
CA LEU A 84 -5.10 -8.85 22.81
C LEU A 84 -3.78 -8.38 23.41
N ASP A 85 -3.31 -9.10 24.42
CA ASP A 85 -1.92 -9.05 24.85
C ASP A 85 -1.04 -9.72 23.77
N PRO A 86 -0.11 -8.99 23.14
CA PRO A 86 0.75 -9.53 22.09
C PRO A 86 1.69 -10.63 22.57
N ARG A 87 2.00 -10.71 23.89
CA ARG A 87 2.92 -11.73 24.40
C ARG A 87 2.25 -13.09 24.59
N SER A 88 1.03 -13.08 25.11
CA SER A 88 0.31 -14.29 25.51
C SER A 88 -0.84 -14.65 24.57
N GLY A 89 -1.31 -13.73 23.73
CA GLY A 89 -2.56 -13.87 22.99
C GLY A 89 -3.82 -13.76 23.86
N GLN A 90 -3.67 -13.42 25.15
CA GLN A 90 -4.78 -13.29 26.06
C GLN A 90 -5.70 -12.13 25.65
N VAL A 91 -7.01 -12.37 25.68
CA VAL A 91 -8.01 -11.32 25.52
C VAL A 91 -8.03 -10.46 26.77
N LEU A 92 -7.67 -9.19 26.62
CA LEU A 92 -7.72 -8.18 27.66
C LEU A 92 -9.14 -7.65 27.86
N THR A 93 -9.84 -7.41 26.74
CA THR A 93 -11.24 -6.96 26.70
C THR A 93 -11.82 -7.27 25.32
N GLN A 94 -13.15 -7.37 25.21
CA GLN A 94 -13.85 -7.67 23.97
C GLN A 94 -15.17 -6.92 23.86
N ARG A 95 -15.63 -6.72 22.62
CA ARG A 95 -16.92 -6.11 22.28
C ARG A 95 -17.64 -6.97 21.23
N PRO A 96 -18.95 -7.23 21.39
CA PRO A 96 -19.73 -7.92 20.37
C PRO A 96 -19.94 -7.03 19.14
N GLY A 97 -19.96 -7.65 17.96
CA GLY A 97 -20.15 -7.02 16.66
C GLY A 97 -18.93 -7.14 15.75
N ALA A 98 -19.17 -7.44 14.47
CA ALA A 98 -18.15 -7.42 13.43
C ALA A 98 -17.89 -5.98 12.97
N ALA A 99 -16.62 -5.58 12.93
CA ALA A 99 -16.20 -4.25 12.52
C ALA A 99 -14.76 -4.27 12.01
N ALA A 100 -14.48 -3.61 10.88
CA ALA A 100 -13.11 -3.49 10.39
C ALA A 100 -12.32 -2.55 11.31
N VAL A 101 -11.24 -3.04 11.94
CA VAL A 101 -10.37 -2.20 12.76
C VAL A 101 -9.47 -1.39 11.85
N ILE A 102 -9.64 -0.07 11.84
CA ILE A 102 -8.92 0.81 10.92
C ILE A 102 -7.62 1.31 11.55
N ALA A 103 -7.67 1.73 12.82
CA ALA A 103 -6.52 2.29 13.52
C ALA A 103 -6.72 2.28 15.04
N VAL A 104 -5.60 2.38 15.77
CA VAL A 104 -5.57 2.54 17.23
C VAL A 104 -4.53 3.59 17.60
N SER A 105 -4.78 4.36 18.67
CA SER A 105 -3.81 5.32 19.20
C SER A 105 -2.61 4.63 19.84
N ALA A 106 -1.49 5.36 19.90
CA ALA A 106 -0.28 4.93 20.59
C ALA A 106 -0.52 4.46 22.03
N ASP A 107 -1.35 5.22 22.77
CA ASP A 107 -1.70 4.93 24.15
C ASP A 107 -2.69 3.76 24.31
N THR A 108 -3.10 3.13 23.20
CA THR A 108 -4.05 2.01 23.11
C THR A 108 -5.46 2.34 23.62
N ARG A 109 -5.78 3.62 23.87
CA ARG A 109 -7.08 4.00 24.45
C ARG A 109 -8.14 4.30 23.42
N THR A 110 -7.77 4.74 22.23
CA THR A 110 -8.71 5.15 21.18
C THR A 110 -8.62 4.19 20.01
N VAL A 111 -9.74 3.59 19.65
CA VAL A 111 -9.86 2.66 18.52
C VAL A 111 -10.82 3.24 17.49
N LEU A 112 -10.41 3.26 16.23
CA LEU A 112 -11.25 3.54 15.09
C LEU A 112 -11.67 2.23 14.43
N ALA A 113 -12.96 2.01 14.30
CA ALA A 113 -13.53 0.86 13.61
C ALA A 113 -14.57 1.29 12.59
N GLN A 114 -14.60 0.64 11.43
CA GLN A 114 -15.63 0.84 10.41
C GLN A 114 -16.75 -0.18 10.59
N ILE A 115 -17.99 0.30 10.69
CA ILE A 115 -19.19 -0.54 10.73
C ILE A 115 -20.17 0.01 9.69
N GLY A 116 -20.31 -0.71 8.58
CA GLY A 116 -21.07 -0.24 7.42
C GLY A 116 -20.51 1.09 6.91
N GLU A 117 -21.39 2.09 6.77
CA GLU A 117 -21.07 3.42 6.26
C GLU A 117 -20.74 4.42 7.39
N ALA A 118 -20.15 3.97 8.49
CA ALA A 118 -19.78 4.83 9.61
C ALA A 118 -18.46 4.41 10.26
N ILE A 119 -17.72 5.42 10.75
CA ILE A 119 -16.60 5.25 11.65
C ILE A 119 -17.12 5.34 13.08
N HIS A 120 -16.82 4.32 13.86
CA HIS A 120 -17.06 4.27 15.29
C HIS A 120 -15.76 4.56 16.02
N VAL A 121 -15.82 5.48 16.97
CA VAL A 121 -14.70 5.83 17.86
C VAL A 121 -14.96 5.19 19.22
N TYR A 122 -14.17 4.18 19.56
CA TYR A 122 -14.26 3.48 20.82
C TYR A 122 -13.16 3.89 21.78
N ARG A 123 -13.48 3.85 23.08
CA ARG A 123 -12.51 4.02 24.16
C ARG A 123 -12.31 2.71 24.94
N LEU A 124 -11.06 2.28 25.06
CA LEU A 124 -10.67 1.14 25.89
C LEU A 124 -10.43 1.54 27.36
N PRO A 125 -10.60 0.61 28.32
CA PRO A 125 -10.89 -0.83 28.14
C PRO A 125 -12.38 -1.19 28.00
N ASP A 126 -13.29 -0.25 28.29
CA ASP A 126 -14.74 -0.55 28.40
C ASP A 126 -15.46 -0.60 27.04
N TRP A 127 -14.75 -0.34 25.94
CA TRP A 127 -15.31 -0.20 24.59
C TRP A 127 -16.44 0.84 24.51
N GLU A 128 -16.34 1.92 25.30
CA GLU A 128 -17.31 3.02 25.28
C GLU A 128 -17.34 3.67 23.88
N GLU A 129 -18.50 3.68 23.23
CA GLU A 129 -18.66 4.40 21.96
C GLU A 129 -18.74 5.90 22.24
N ARG A 130 -17.72 6.64 21.82
CA ARG A 130 -17.67 8.10 21.97
C ARG A 130 -18.42 8.79 20.84
N PHE A 131 -18.17 8.34 19.61
CA PHE A 131 -18.73 8.94 18.42
C PHE A 131 -19.06 7.87 17.39
N ARG A 132 -20.13 8.15 16.65
CA ARG A 132 -20.47 7.48 15.41
C ARG A 132 -20.52 8.54 14.31
N ILE A 133 -19.61 8.43 13.37
CA ILE A 133 -19.35 9.45 12.35
C ILE A 133 -19.73 8.87 10.99
N PRO A 134 -20.70 9.46 10.27
CA PRO A 134 -21.10 8.93 8.97
C PRO A 134 -19.98 9.09 7.93
N LEU A 135 -19.90 8.11 7.02
CA LEU A 135 -19.10 8.12 5.80
C LEU A 135 -20.04 8.23 4.59
N THR A 136 -20.56 9.42 4.37
CA THR A 136 -21.50 9.73 3.28
C THR A 136 -20.92 10.78 2.35
N THR A 137 -21.64 11.09 1.26
CA THR A 137 -21.31 12.22 0.37
C THR A 137 -21.45 13.59 1.03
N GLU A 138 -22.15 13.68 2.16
CA GLU A 138 -22.48 14.95 2.83
C GLU A 138 -21.42 15.39 3.84
N ILE A 139 -20.38 14.58 4.08
CA ILE A 139 -19.33 14.95 5.02
C ILE A 139 -18.53 16.15 4.49
N THR A 140 -18.13 17.04 5.40
CA THR A 140 -17.46 18.30 5.03
C THR A 140 -16.22 18.12 4.15
N PRO A 141 -15.37 17.10 4.35
CA PRO A 141 -14.23 16.85 3.48
C PRO A 141 -14.61 16.49 2.03
N VAL A 142 -15.71 15.76 1.81
CA VAL A 142 -16.19 15.44 0.46
C VAL A 142 -16.62 16.70 -0.26
N ALA A 143 -17.36 17.59 0.42
CA ALA A 143 -17.70 18.90 -0.14
C ALA A 143 -16.44 19.72 -0.44
N ALA A 144 -15.41 19.66 0.42
CA ALA A 144 -14.14 20.34 0.20
C ALA A 144 -13.38 19.83 -1.03
N LEU A 145 -13.34 18.50 -1.22
CA LEU A 145 -12.77 17.87 -2.41
C LEU A 145 -13.56 18.25 -3.67
N ALA A 146 -14.89 18.17 -3.62
CA ALA A 146 -15.79 18.45 -4.74
C ALA A 146 -15.69 19.90 -5.24
N ARG A 147 -15.33 20.86 -4.38
CA ARG A 147 -15.03 22.24 -4.82
C ARG A 147 -13.90 22.31 -5.85
N GLN A 148 -12.92 21.42 -5.76
CA GLN A 148 -11.76 21.38 -6.67
C GLN A 148 -11.92 20.32 -7.77
N PHE A 149 -12.67 19.25 -7.47
CA PHE A 149 -12.89 18.10 -8.33
C PHE A 149 -14.34 17.60 -8.22
N PRO A 150 -15.31 18.27 -8.88
CA PRO A 150 -16.74 17.98 -8.70
C PRO A 150 -17.13 16.52 -8.93
N ASP A 151 -16.47 15.85 -9.88
CA ASP A 151 -16.74 14.46 -10.25
C ASP A 151 -16.50 13.47 -9.09
N PHE A 152 -15.67 13.82 -8.10
CA PHE A 152 -15.34 12.95 -6.96
C PHE A 152 -16.25 13.13 -5.73
N GLY A 153 -17.26 14.01 -5.81
CA GLY A 153 -18.23 14.24 -4.73
C GLY A 153 -19.55 13.48 -4.89
N ALA A 154 -19.72 12.72 -5.99
CA ALA A 154 -20.99 12.09 -6.34
C ALA A 154 -21.27 10.78 -5.57
N GLU A 155 -20.22 10.08 -5.14
CA GLU A 155 -20.32 8.81 -4.42
C GLU A 155 -19.64 8.90 -3.05
N PRO A 156 -20.09 8.11 -2.05
CA PRO A 156 -19.42 8.05 -0.76
C PRO A 156 -17.95 7.64 -0.93
N PRO A 157 -17.02 8.29 -0.22
CA PRO A 157 -15.61 7.93 -0.32
C PRO A 157 -15.37 6.56 0.33
N ARG A 158 -14.48 5.77 -0.28
CA ARG A 158 -14.03 4.51 0.31
C ARG A 158 -12.87 4.80 1.24
N LEU A 159 -13.04 4.45 2.51
CA LEU A 159 -11.95 4.52 3.47
C LEU A 159 -10.84 3.55 3.05
N PHE A 160 -9.62 4.04 3.05
CA PHE A 160 -8.44 3.31 2.59
C PHE A 160 -7.49 3.00 3.74
N GLN A 161 -7.18 4.00 4.57
CA GLN A 161 -6.27 3.87 5.72
C GLN A 161 -6.59 4.94 6.76
N ALA A 162 -6.20 4.74 8.01
CA ALA A 162 -6.19 5.81 9.01
C ALA A 162 -4.97 5.73 9.92
N ALA A 163 -4.62 6.85 10.52
CA ALA A 163 -3.67 6.93 11.62
C ALA A 163 -4.23 7.86 12.71
N VAL A 164 -4.08 7.45 13.97
CA VAL A 164 -4.52 8.22 15.13
C VAL A 164 -3.31 8.88 15.76
N ALA A 165 -3.41 10.16 16.11
CA ALA A 165 -2.36 10.87 16.82
C ALA A 165 -2.04 10.16 18.15
N PRO A 166 -0.79 10.21 18.64
CA PRO A 166 -0.38 9.47 19.84
C PRO A 166 -1.21 9.83 21.08
N ASP A 167 -1.62 11.09 21.18
CA ASP A 167 -2.45 11.63 22.26
C ASP A 167 -3.96 11.36 22.08
N GLY A 168 -4.36 10.69 20.99
CA GLY A 168 -5.74 10.37 20.67
C GLY A 168 -6.63 11.58 20.37
N ARG A 169 -6.07 12.78 20.15
CA ARG A 169 -6.88 14.00 19.93
C ARG A 169 -7.44 14.11 18.52
N PHE A 170 -6.73 13.62 17.52
CA PHE A 170 -7.18 13.63 16.13
C PHE A 170 -6.74 12.38 15.38
N ALA A 171 -7.38 12.13 14.26
CA ALA A 171 -6.96 11.14 13.29
C ALA A 171 -6.83 11.77 11.91
N VAL A 172 -5.96 11.19 11.08
CA VAL A 172 -5.97 11.40 9.64
C VAL A 172 -6.51 10.15 8.98
N LEU A 173 -7.36 10.35 7.99
CA LEU A 173 -7.98 9.27 7.24
C LEU A 173 -7.70 9.50 5.76
N GLY A 174 -7.26 8.44 5.10
CA GLY A 174 -7.05 8.36 3.67
C GLY A 174 -8.26 7.71 3.01
N PHE A 175 -8.67 8.27 1.88
CA PHE A 175 -9.85 7.88 1.13
C PHE A 175 -9.53 7.73 -0.34
N THR A 176 -10.29 6.85 -0.98
CA THR A 176 -10.37 6.75 -2.43
C THR A 176 -11.76 7.20 -2.88
N SER A 177 -11.80 8.15 -3.81
CA SER A 177 -13.03 8.53 -4.51
C SER A 177 -12.92 8.20 -6.00
N TYR A 178 -14.02 7.77 -6.60
CA TYR A 178 -14.12 7.48 -8.02
C TYR A 178 -14.89 8.59 -8.72
N GLY A 179 -14.45 8.92 -9.93
CA GLY A 179 -15.07 9.88 -10.81
C GLY A 179 -15.51 9.19 -12.10
N THR A 180 -16.12 9.95 -13.00
CA THR A 180 -16.58 9.44 -14.29
C THR A 180 -15.62 9.77 -15.43
N LYS A 181 -14.64 10.65 -15.18
CA LYS A 181 -13.68 11.14 -16.17
C LYS A 181 -12.26 11.17 -15.58
N PRO A 182 -11.23 10.86 -16.39
CA PRO A 182 -9.85 11.18 -16.01
C PRO A 182 -9.69 12.69 -15.86
N ASP A 183 -9.03 13.14 -14.80
CA ASP A 183 -8.61 14.54 -14.64
C ASP A 183 -7.11 14.64 -14.94
N ALA A 184 -6.76 15.55 -15.87
CA ALA A 184 -5.41 15.71 -16.40
C ALA A 184 -4.38 16.06 -15.31
N ARG A 185 -4.80 16.62 -14.16
CA ARG A 185 -3.92 16.90 -13.01
C ARG A 185 -3.40 15.63 -12.34
N PHE A 186 -4.03 14.49 -12.60
CA PHE A 186 -3.63 13.20 -12.05
C PHE A 186 -2.89 12.30 -13.05
N PHE A 187 -2.68 12.74 -14.31
CA PHE A 187 -1.90 12.10 -15.41
C PHE A 187 -2.17 10.60 -15.63
N ASP A 188 -2.71 10.20 -16.80
CA ASP A 188 -2.90 8.80 -17.24
C ASP A 188 -3.55 7.83 -16.24
N THR A 189 -4.15 8.34 -15.15
CA THR A 189 -4.81 7.52 -14.14
C THR A 189 -6.25 7.25 -14.53
N LEU A 190 -6.67 6.01 -14.23
CA LEU A 190 -8.06 5.61 -14.03
C LEU A 190 -8.83 6.69 -13.23
N PRO A 191 -10.16 6.81 -13.37
CA PRO A 191 -10.90 7.95 -12.85
C PRO A 191 -11.11 7.84 -11.32
N TRP A 192 -10.03 7.92 -10.55
CA TRP A 192 -10.06 7.89 -9.09
C TRP A 192 -8.97 8.80 -8.51
N VAL A 193 -9.17 9.24 -7.27
CA VAL A 193 -8.23 10.06 -6.52
C VAL A 193 -8.06 9.49 -5.12
N ILE A 194 -6.81 9.41 -4.66
CA ILE A 194 -6.53 9.26 -3.23
C ILE A 194 -6.42 10.64 -2.60
N TRP A 195 -7.07 10.83 -1.46
CA TRP A 195 -7.03 12.06 -0.71
C TRP A 195 -7.08 11.78 0.78
N VAL A 196 -6.72 12.77 1.60
CA VAL A 196 -6.75 12.65 3.06
C VAL A 196 -7.56 13.77 3.69
N ALA A 197 -8.12 13.50 4.87
CA ALA A 197 -8.76 14.50 5.72
C ALA A 197 -8.54 14.24 7.21
N GLY A 198 -8.73 15.28 8.01
CA GLY A 198 -8.63 15.22 9.45
C GLY A 198 -9.97 14.90 10.11
N LEU A 199 -9.90 14.21 11.25
CA LEU A 199 -11.02 13.97 12.14
C LEU A 199 -10.64 14.39 13.56
N ASP A 200 -11.37 15.35 14.13
CA ASP A 200 -11.21 15.73 15.53
C ASP A 200 -11.92 14.69 16.41
N LEU A 201 -11.12 13.92 17.16
CA LEU A 201 -11.60 12.85 18.04
C LEU A 201 -12.10 13.36 19.39
N LYS A 202 -11.91 14.64 19.70
CA LYS A 202 -12.50 15.28 20.89
C LYS A 202 -13.94 15.69 20.63
N THR A 203 -14.25 16.13 19.41
CA THR A 203 -15.58 16.64 19.04
C THR A 203 -16.37 15.71 18.13
N GLY A 204 -15.74 14.68 17.55
CA GLY A 204 -16.36 13.79 16.58
C GLY A 204 -16.68 14.47 15.26
N ARG A 205 -15.92 15.52 14.90
CA ARG A 205 -16.19 16.34 13.72
C ARG A 205 -15.08 16.21 12.68
N TRP A 206 -15.51 16.12 11.43
CA TRP A 206 -14.61 16.22 10.29
C TRP A 206 -13.97 17.61 10.19
N SER A 207 -12.75 17.64 9.67
CA SER A 207 -12.16 18.87 9.16
C SER A 207 -12.94 19.43 7.98
N ASP A 208 -12.78 20.73 7.72
CA ASP A 208 -13.40 21.42 6.58
C ASP A 208 -12.55 21.42 5.30
N TRP A 209 -11.47 20.65 5.32
CA TRP A 209 -10.50 20.48 4.24
C TRP A 209 -10.39 19.01 3.80
N ALA A 210 -9.91 18.85 2.56
CA ALA A 210 -9.46 17.60 1.98
C ALA A 210 -8.19 17.87 1.17
N PHE A 211 -7.19 17.02 1.31
CA PHE A 211 -5.92 17.14 0.59
C PHE A 211 -5.81 16.00 -0.44
N PRO A 212 -5.95 16.28 -1.75
CA PRO A 212 -5.70 15.27 -2.79
C PRO A 212 -4.21 14.92 -2.83
N VAL A 213 -3.88 13.64 -2.95
CA VAL A 213 -2.49 13.17 -3.03
C VAL A 213 -2.21 12.77 -4.48
N PRO A 214 -1.58 13.63 -5.29
CA PRO A 214 -1.52 13.43 -6.73
C PRO A 214 -0.72 12.17 -7.08
N GLY A 215 -1.32 11.29 -7.89
CA GLY A 215 -0.71 10.07 -8.46
C GLY A 215 -0.18 9.04 -7.46
N ALA A 216 -0.59 9.16 -6.20
CA ALA A 216 -0.46 8.08 -5.23
C ALA A 216 -1.25 6.86 -5.71
N GLN A 217 -0.64 5.68 -5.64
CA GLN A 217 -1.35 4.40 -5.78
C GLN A 217 -1.70 3.79 -4.42
N ASN A 218 -0.95 4.19 -3.41
CA ASN A 218 -1.10 3.79 -2.01
C ASN A 218 -0.56 4.94 -1.14
N LEU A 219 -0.88 4.93 0.15
CA LEU A 219 -0.38 5.88 1.13
C LEU A 219 0.18 5.16 2.35
N THR A 220 1.08 5.86 3.05
CA THR A 220 1.32 5.65 4.47
C THR A 220 0.97 6.93 5.21
N LEU A 221 0.14 6.83 6.24
CA LEU A 221 -0.27 7.96 7.07
C LEU A 221 0.43 7.93 8.41
N LEU A 222 1.03 9.05 8.82
CA LEU A 222 1.57 9.23 10.17
C LEU A 222 0.91 10.45 10.81
N ALA A 223 0.38 10.27 12.01
CA ALA A 223 -0.11 11.37 12.83
C ALA A 223 0.83 11.55 14.03
N THR A 224 1.25 12.79 14.26
CA THR A 224 1.92 13.21 15.51
C THR A 224 0.97 14.10 16.29
N SER A 225 1.32 14.60 17.47
CA SER A 225 0.45 15.53 18.22
C SER A 225 0.31 16.92 17.56
N GLU A 226 1.17 17.26 16.61
CA GLU A 226 1.26 18.62 16.02
C GLU A 226 1.23 18.65 14.49
N SER A 227 1.38 17.50 13.84
CA SER A 227 1.61 17.40 12.40
C SER A 227 1.01 16.14 11.81
N LEU A 228 0.60 16.25 10.55
CA LEU A 228 0.20 15.12 9.71
C LEU A 228 1.25 14.90 8.64
N LEU A 229 1.72 13.68 8.50
CA LEU A 229 2.59 13.27 7.41
C LEU A 229 1.84 12.28 6.51
N VAL A 230 1.89 12.55 5.23
CA VAL A 230 1.30 11.70 4.20
C VAL A 230 2.42 11.28 3.27
N LEU A 231 2.67 9.98 3.20
CA LEU A 231 3.60 9.39 2.26
C LEU A 231 2.83 8.87 1.06
N SER A 232 3.07 9.40 -0.12
CA SER A 232 2.58 8.81 -1.37
C SER A 232 3.50 7.69 -1.83
N HIS A 233 2.90 6.59 -2.25
CA HIS A 233 3.58 5.50 -2.91
C HIS A 233 3.27 5.66 -4.40
N ASP A 234 4.28 6.09 -5.15
CA ASP A 234 4.12 6.48 -6.54
C ASP A 234 4.41 5.28 -7.45
N ASN A 235 3.72 5.21 -8.60
CA ASN A 235 4.10 4.24 -9.63
C ASN A 235 5.33 4.76 -10.36
N GLN A 236 6.49 4.15 -10.09
CA GLN A 236 7.78 4.45 -10.72
C GLN A 236 7.72 4.54 -12.25
N LEU A 237 6.83 3.78 -12.90
CA LEU A 237 6.68 3.75 -14.36
C LEU A 237 6.07 5.03 -14.95
N SER A 238 5.32 5.82 -14.17
CA SER A 238 4.63 7.02 -14.66
C SER A 238 5.33 8.33 -14.30
N ARG A 239 6.38 8.31 -13.46
CA ARG A 239 6.86 9.53 -12.79
C ARG A 239 8.37 9.72 -12.69
N GLY A 240 9.13 9.36 -13.71
CA GLY A 240 10.52 9.82 -13.84
C GLY A 240 11.46 9.36 -12.70
N GLY A 241 11.22 8.16 -12.16
CA GLY A 241 12.17 7.45 -11.30
C GLY A 241 12.10 7.72 -9.80
N HIS A 242 11.06 8.37 -9.26
CA HIS A 242 10.86 8.47 -7.80
C HIS A 242 9.94 7.37 -7.24
N ILE A 243 10.17 6.97 -5.99
CA ILE A 243 9.38 5.93 -5.28
C ILE A 243 8.17 6.51 -4.53
N GLY A 244 8.17 7.83 -4.26
CA GLY A 244 7.10 8.46 -3.49
C GLY A 244 7.40 9.90 -3.11
N THR A 245 6.42 10.53 -2.47
CA THR A 245 6.52 11.90 -1.95
C THR A 245 6.02 11.95 -0.51
N VAL A 246 6.78 12.61 0.36
CA VAL A 246 6.38 12.97 1.71
C VAL A 246 5.74 14.35 1.70
N TYR A 247 4.54 14.46 2.24
CA TYR A 247 3.82 15.72 2.46
C TYR A 247 3.67 15.95 3.96
N HIS A 248 4.00 17.17 4.40
CA HIS A 248 3.75 17.63 5.77
C HIS A 248 2.59 18.60 5.76
N LEU A 249 1.50 18.24 6.43
CA LEU A 249 0.26 18.99 6.47
C LEU A 249 0.00 19.55 7.87
N ASP A 250 -0.57 20.75 7.89
CA ASP A 250 -1.19 21.31 9.10
C ASP A 250 -2.46 20.50 9.46
N PRO A 251 -2.57 19.93 10.67
CA PRO A 251 -3.73 19.11 11.03
C PRO A 251 -5.07 19.89 11.03
N ALA A 252 -5.04 21.18 11.33
CA ALA A 252 -6.25 21.99 11.47
C ALA A 252 -6.83 22.43 10.12
N SER A 253 -5.97 22.82 9.17
CA SER A 253 -6.35 23.44 7.90
C SER A 253 -6.04 22.58 6.66
N GLY A 254 -5.26 21.50 6.81
CA GLY A 254 -4.80 20.68 5.69
C GLY A 254 -3.76 21.37 4.80
N ALA A 255 -3.28 22.56 5.21
CA ALA A 255 -2.31 23.32 4.43
C ALA A 255 -0.97 22.59 4.33
N LEU A 256 -0.42 22.53 3.12
CA LEU A 256 0.90 21.97 2.87
C LEU A 256 1.98 22.87 3.45
N ARG A 257 2.75 22.36 4.41
CA ARG A 257 3.86 23.05 5.08
C ARG A 257 5.20 22.73 4.42
N ALA A 258 5.43 21.46 4.11
CA ALA A 258 6.64 20.99 3.45
C ALA A 258 6.36 19.79 2.54
N ARG A 259 7.25 19.57 1.56
CA ARG A 259 7.20 18.43 0.64
C ARG A 259 8.61 17.93 0.35
N ALA A 260 8.81 16.62 0.32
CA ALA A 260 10.05 15.99 -0.14
C ALA A 260 9.75 14.81 -1.06
N THR A 261 10.36 14.78 -2.24
CA THR A 261 10.28 13.62 -3.15
C THR A 261 11.41 12.65 -2.85
N LEU A 262 11.08 11.37 -2.72
CA LEU A 262 12.04 10.30 -2.44
C LEU A 262 12.51 9.69 -3.76
N VAL A 263 13.82 9.78 -4.01
CA VAL A 263 14.46 9.25 -5.21
C VAL A 263 15.34 8.08 -4.77
N PRO A 264 15.11 6.85 -5.28
CA PRO A 264 15.94 5.70 -4.97
C PRO A 264 17.34 5.88 -5.56
N GLU A 265 18.36 5.37 -4.88
CA GLU A 265 19.73 5.37 -5.39
C GLU A 265 19.90 4.50 -6.63
N ILE A 266 19.21 3.35 -6.66
CA ILE A 266 19.21 2.42 -7.79
C ILE A 266 17.86 2.54 -8.51
N PRO A 267 17.77 3.30 -9.61
CA PRO A 267 16.52 3.40 -10.37
C PRO A 267 16.28 2.13 -11.19
N GLY A 268 15.02 1.72 -11.31
CA GLY A 268 14.60 0.63 -12.20
C GLY A 268 13.82 -0.46 -11.50
N ALA A 269 13.83 -1.66 -12.11
CA ALA A 269 13.10 -2.81 -11.60
C ALA A 269 14.05 -3.78 -10.86
N ALA A 270 13.57 -4.32 -9.74
CA ALA A 270 14.21 -5.39 -9.01
C ALA A 270 13.53 -6.73 -9.33
N LEU A 271 14.32 -7.79 -9.43
CA LEU A 271 13.81 -9.14 -9.64
C LEU A 271 13.13 -9.64 -8.36
N ILE A 272 11.96 -10.25 -8.52
CA ILE A 272 11.31 -10.99 -7.44
C ILE A 272 11.98 -12.35 -7.38
N ALA A 273 12.84 -12.54 -6.37
CA ALA A 273 13.60 -13.75 -6.18
C ALA A 273 12.69 -14.99 -6.20
N GLY A 274 13.12 -16.04 -6.91
CA GLY A 274 12.31 -17.24 -7.15
C GLY A 274 11.32 -17.13 -8.31
N THR A 275 11.28 -16.01 -9.03
CA THR A 275 10.40 -15.80 -10.20
C THR A 275 11.16 -15.16 -11.38
N GLU A 276 10.54 -15.16 -12.56
CA GLU A 276 11.02 -14.39 -13.73
C GLU A 276 10.51 -12.94 -13.73
N ALA A 277 9.69 -12.56 -12.75
CA ALA A 277 9.07 -11.24 -12.70
C ALA A 277 10.00 -10.19 -12.08
N ALA A 278 9.88 -8.95 -12.56
CA ALA A 278 10.55 -7.79 -11.99
C ALA A 278 9.55 -6.66 -11.78
N ARG A 279 9.75 -5.86 -10.74
CA ARG A 279 8.97 -4.64 -10.47
C ARG A 279 9.84 -3.55 -9.91
N ALA A 280 9.43 -2.31 -10.10
CA ALA A 280 10.09 -1.20 -9.43
C ALA A 280 9.82 -1.29 -7.92
N PRO A 281 10.87 -1.28 -7.06
CA PRO A 281 10.69 -1.31 -5.61
C PRO A 281 9.86 -0.14 -5.12
N GLY A 282 8.89 -0.43 -4.26
CA GLY A 282 8.07 0.59 -3.60
C GLY A 282 8.64 1.04 -2.26
N ILE A 283 7.89 1.89 -1.58
CA ILE A 283 8.03 2.12 -0.14
C ILE A 283 7.43 0.92 0.59
N ALA A 284 8.18 0.34 1.53
CA ALA A 284 7.82 -0.80 2.37
C ALA A 284 7.45 -0.42 3.81
N GLY A 285 7.54 0.86 4.17
CA GLY A 285 7.07 1.34 5.46
C GLY A 285 7.65 2.70 5.81
N ALA A 286 7.00 3.38 6.75
CA ALA A 286 7.53 4.60 7.34
C ALA A 286 7.08 4.76 8.79
N ARG A 287 7.93 5.43 9.57
CA ARG A 287 7.69 5.63 10.99
C ARG A 287 8.41 6.87 11.51
N ILE A 288 7.83 7.53 12.51
CA ILE A 288 8.57 8.45 13.38
C ILE A 288 9.32 7.65 14.46
N SER A 289 10.64 7.71 14.43
CA SER A 289 11.55 7.05 15.36
C SER A 289 12.61 8.04 15.82
N ASP A 290 12.83 8.18 17.13
CA ASP A 290 13.88 9.05 17.69
C ASP A 290 13.79 10.51 17.17
N ALA A 291 12.56 11.04 17.07
CA ALA A 291 12.25 12.35 16.49
C ALA A 291 12.69 12.54 15.02
N ARG A 292 12.86 11.45 14.28
CA ARG A 292 13.15 11.41 12.84
C ARG A 292 12.07 10.65 12.10
N LEU A 293 11.78 11.07 10.87
CA LEU A 293 11.00 10.27 9.94
C LEU A 293 11.94 9.27 9.26
N VAL A 294 11.70 7.99 9.46
CA VAL A 294 12.41 6.90 8.79
C VAL A 294 11.46 6.31 7.75
N VAL A 295 11.91 6.25 6.49
CA VAL A 295 11.20 5.60 5.38
C VAL A 295 12.07 4.47 4.85
N VAL A 296 11.48 3.30 4.67
CA VAL A 296 12.16 2.09 4.20
C VAL A 296 11.54 1.64 2.89
N THR A 297 12.36 1.25 1.92
CA THR A 297 11.91 0.68 0.63
C THR A 297 11.86 -0.84 0.67
N GLU A 298 11.29 -1.46 -0.36
CA GLU A 298 11.26 -2.93 -0.46
C GLU A 298 12.66 -3.54 -0.56
N GLN A 299 13.65 -2.83 -1.10
CA GLN A 299 15.04 -3.28 -1.10
C GLN A 299 15.80 -2.91 0.20
N LEU A 300 15.06 -2.47 1.22
CA LEU A 300 15.60 -2.02 2.50
C LEU A 300 16.59 -0.86 2.36
N GLU A 301 16.38 0.01 1.37
CA GLU A 301 16.97 1.35 1.33
C GLU A 301 16.30 2.20 2.41
N VAL A 302 17.07 3.06 3.08
CA VAL A 302 16.57 3.82 4.24
C VAL A 302 16.78 5.31 4.00
N PHE A 303 15.70 6.08 4.08
CA PHE A 303 15.71 7.54 4.10
C PHE A 303 15.36 8.02 5.50
N VAL A 304 16.22 8.85 6.09
CA VAL A 304 15.97 9.51 7.38
C VAL A 304 15.78 10.99 7.12
N LEU A 305 14.61 11.53 7.45
CA LEU A 305 14.25 12.93 7.25
C LEU A 305 13.95 13.61 8.59
N ASP A 306 14.20 14.91 8.62
CA ASP A 306 13.65 15.77 9.67
C ASP A 306 12.12 15.88 9.47
N PRO A 307 11.28 15.49 10.46
CA PRO A 307 9.84 15.37 10.24
C PRO A 307 9.11 16.72 10.11
N VAL A 308 9.77 17.83 10.46
CA VAL A 308 9.18 19.18 10.40
C VAL A 308 9.52 19.87 9.07
N THR A 309 10.78 19.77 8.66
CA THR A 309 11.28 20.43 7.44
C THR A 309 11.29 19.50 6.22
N LEU A 310 11.15 18.20 6.44
CA LEU A 310 11.34 17.13 5.46
C LEU A 310 12.70 17.16 4.76
N ARG A 311 13.72 17.76 5.39
CA ARG A 311 15.09 17.72 4.88
C ARG A 311 15.66 16.31 5.11
N LEU A 312 16.25 15.73 4.07
CA LEU A 312 17.01 14.49 4.18
C LEU A 312 18.21 14.69 5.11
N VAL A 313 18.31 13.86 6.14
CA VAL A 313 19.36 13.86 7.16
C VAL A 313 20.36 12.75 6.88
N GLU A 314 19.88 11.57 6.54
CA GLU A 314 20.69 10.38 6.26
C GLU A 314 20.00 9.53 5.18
N HIS A 315 20.82 8.84 4.39
CA HIS A 315 20.38 7.97 3.31
C HIS A 315 21.31 6.76 3.25
N HIS A 316 20.76 5.58 3.51
CA HIS A 316 21.47 4.32 3.35
C HIS A 316 21.00 3.63 2.08
N ARG A 317 21.97 3.17 1.30
CA ARG A 317 21.78 2.43 0.06
C ARG A 317 20.90 1.19 0.27
N PRO A 318 20.23 0.65 -0.77
CA PRO A 318 19.60 -0.66 -0.68
C PRO A 318 20.55 -1.73 -0.12
N LEU A 319 20.07 -2.60 0.78
CA LEU A 319 20.91 -3.65 1.37
C LEU A 319 21.34 -4.70 0.34
N SER A 320 20.45 -5.01 -0.60
CA SER A 320 20.69 -5.96 -1.67
C SER A 320 19.63 -5.79 -2.75
N GLU A 321 20.05 -5.92 -4.01
CA GLU A 321 19.13 -5.92 -5.15
C GLU A 321 18.18 -7.14 -5.16
N ASN A 322 18.54 -8.20 -4.42
CA ASN A 322 17.81 -9.46 -4.34
C ASN A 322 16.88 -9.55 -3.12
N ILE A 323 16.79 -8.50 -2.30
CA ILE A 323 15.82 -8.44 -1.20
C ILE A 323 14.62 -7.63 -1.69
N LEU A 324 13.42 -8.19 -1.53
CA LEU A 324 12.16 -7.47 -1.68
C LEU A 324 11.30 -7.76 -0.44
N ALA A 325 11.27 -6.81 0.48
CA ALA A 325 10.38 -6.77 1.61
C ALA A 325 8.95 -6.51 1.13
N ARG A 326 8.00 -7.34 1.57
CA ARG A 326 6.57 -7.15 1.40
C ARG A 326 6.02 -6.22 2.49
N GLU A 327 6.52 -6.38 3.70
CA GLU A 327 6.09 -5.64 4.89
C GLU A 327 7.30 -5.33 5.76
N THR A 328 7.29 -4.18 6.45
CA THR A 328 8.34 -3.82 7.39
C THR A 328 7.79 -3.26 8.69
N LEU A 329 8.47 -3.60 9.79
CA LEU A 329 8.34 -2.94 11.08
C LEU A 329 9.62 -2.16 11.34
N ILE A 330 9.47 -0.85 11.50
CA ILE A 330 10.57 0.04 11.82
C ILE A 330 10.58 0.23 13.34
N LEU A 331 11.70 -0.08 13.98
CA LEU A 331 11.95 0.08 15.42
C LEU A 331 13.13 1.04 15.63
N PRO A 332 13.33 1.57 16.86
CA PRO A 332 14.41 2.52 17.14
C PRO A 332 15.82 2.11 16.71
N ASN A 333 16.16 0.82 16.73
CA ASN A 333 17.49 0.37 16.32
C ASN A 333 17.46 -0.70 15.22
N ARG A 334 16.29 -1.05 14.72
CA ARG A 334 16.11 -2.20 13.83
C ARG A 334 15.04 -1.97 12.78
N VAL A 335 15.19 -2.66 11.67
CA VAL A 335 14.09 -2.91 10.72
C VAL A 335 13.84 -4.40 10.70
N VAL A 336 12.60 -4.81 10.89
CA VAL A 336 12.18 -6.20 10.72
C VAL A 336 11.38 -6.26 9.42
N ALA A 337 11.74 -7.15 8.52
CA ALA A 337 11.12 -7.23 7.20
C ALA A 337 10.66 -8.66 6.91
N LEU A 338 9.42 -8.79 6.44
CA LEU A 338 8.92 -10.02 5.85
C LEU A 338 9.06 -9.91 4.33
N THR A 339 9.82 -10.82 3.71
CA THR A 339 10.12 -10.75 2.27
C THR A 339 9.08 -11.47 1.42
N HIS A 340 9.10 -11.20 0.12
CA HIS A 340 8.33 -11.95 -0.88
C HIS A 340 8.77 -13.42 -1.05
N THR A 341 9.90 -13.80 -0.47
CA THR A 341 10.41 -15.19 -0.46
C THR A 341 10.19 -15.88 0.88
N ASP A 342 9.24 -15.39 1.67
CA ASP A 342 8.88 -15.94 2.98
C ASP A 342 10.10 -16.05 3.91
N GLU A 343 10.87 -14.97 3.98
CA GLU A 343 11.94 -14.80 4.97
C GLU A 343 11.64 -13.63 5.91
N LEU A 344 11.90 -13.84 7.19
CA LEU A 344 11.97 -12.80 8.18
C LEU A 344 13.42 -12.32 8.30
N LEU A 345 13.65 -11.05 7.99
CA LEU A 345 14.94 -10.38 8.14
C LEU A 345 14.90 -9.44 9.34
N VAL A 346 15.95 -9.47 10.15
CA VAL A 346 16.21 -8.45 11.17
C VAL A 346 17.46 -7.69 10.75
N VAL A 347 17.31 -6.39 10.56
CA VAL A 347 18.36 -5.47 10.14
C VAL A 347 18.72 -4.57 11.31
N ASP A 348 20.02 -4.45 11.61
CA ASP A 348 20.53 -3.40 12.48
C ASP A 348 20.57 -2.10 11.71
N ARG A 349 19.81 -1.09 12.17
CA ARG A 349 19.64 0.19 11.47
C ARG A 349 20.92 1.03 11.53
N ASN A 350 21.70 0.93 12.60
CA ASN A 350 22.92 1.72 12.80
C ASN A 350 24.07 1.19 11.94
N ARG A 351 24.15 -0.14 11.79
CA ARG A 351 25.16 -0.79 10.94
C ARG A 351 24.71 -0.94 9.50
N HIS A 352 23.43 -0.72 9.24
CA HIS A 352 22.75 -1.02 7.99
C HIS A 352 23.13 -2.40 7.46
N ALA A 353 22.85 -3.43 8.26
CA ALA A 353 23.25 -4.80 7.97
C ALA A 353 22.21 -5.81 8.48
N VAL A 354 21.99 -6.88 7.72
CA VAL A 354 21.18 -8.03 8.16
C VAL A 354 21.91 -8.74 9.30
N VAL A 355 21.29 -8.80 10.47
CA VAL A 355 21.83 -9.47 11.67
C VAL A 355 21.14 -10.79 11.98
N ALA A 356 19.93 -11.02 11.47
CA ALA A 356 19.27 -12.32 11.48
C ALA A 356 18.43 -12.51 10.22
N ARG A 357 18.35 -13.76 9.77
CA ARG A 357 17.55 -14.21 8.62
C ARG A 357 16.96 -15.56 8.95
N GLN A 358 15.66 -15.70 8.77
CA GLN A 358 14.96 -16.94 9.07
C GLN A 358 13.86 -17.21 8.04
N PRO A 359 13.75 -18.43 7.48
CA PRO A 359 12.58 -18.83 6.72
C PRO A 359 11.31 -18.80 7.59
N VAL A 360 10.27 -18.13 7.11
CA VAL A 360 8.99 -17.93 7.79
C VAL A 360 7.87 -17.88 6.75
N GLU A 361 7.07 -18.95 6.69
CA GLU A 361 5.76 -18.92 6.01
C GLU A 361 4.77 -18.13 6.88
N ALA A 362 4.49 -16.90 6.47
CA ALA A 362 3.53 -16.01 7.11
C ALA A 362 2.84 -15.12 6.08
N ASP A 363 1.58 -14.80 6.32
CA ASP A 363 0.80 -13.93 5.46
C ASP A 363 1.07 -12.46 5.77
N GLU A 364 1.23 -12.12 7.06
CA GLU A 364 1.39 -10.74 7.54
C GLU A 364 2.34 -10.65 8.74
N LEU A 365 3.08 -9.55 8.81
CA LEU A 365 3.96 -9.17 9.92
C LEU A 365 3.24 -8.14 10.81
N VAL A 366 2.85 -8.55 12.01
CA VAL A 366 1.99 -7.76 12.90
C VAL A 366 2.79 -6.83 13.80
N ALA A 367 3.77 -7.39 14.50
CA ALA A 367 4.56 -6.68 15.50
C ALA A 367 5.88 -7.42 15.75
N PHE A 368 6.75 -6.80 16.54
CA PHE A 368 8.01 -7.39 16.97
C PHE A 368 8.26 -7.04 18.43
N ASP A 369 8.56 -8.06 19.25
CA ASP A 369 8.98 -7.88 20.63
C ASP A 369 10.52 -7.83 20.67
N PRO A 370 11.13 -6.65 20.91
CA PRO A 370 12.58 -6.53 20.96
C PRO A 370 13.20 -7.14 22.22
N GLU A 371 12.44 -7.32 23.31
CA GLU A 371 12.96 -7.93 24.54
C GLU A 371 13.20 -9.42 24.33
N ASP A 372 12.25 -10.09 23.67
CA ASP A 372 12.32 -11.52 23.39
C ASP A 372 12.91 -11.84 22.00
N ASN A 373 13.23 -10.80 21.21
CA ASN A 373 13.69 -10.90 19.82
C ASN A 373 12.77 -11.80 18.98
N ALA A 374 11.45 -11.59 19.12
CA ALA A 374 10.42 -12.43 18.54
C ALA A 374 9.48 -11.62 17.64
N ALA A 375 9.15 -12.16 16.47
CA ALA A 375 8.15 -11.58 15.57
C ALA A 375 6.77 -12.12 15.89
N LEU A 376 5.76 -11.25 15.78
CA LEU A 376 4.36 -11.64 15.75
C LEU A 376 3.88 -11.57 14.32
N VAL A 377 3.30 -12.66 13.84
CA VAL A 377 2.84 -12.81 12.46
C VAL A 377 1.42 -13.35 12.42
N MET A 378 0.72 -13.13 11.31
CA MET A 378 -0.52 -13.84 11.01
C MET A 378 -0.29 -14.90 9.95
N THR A 379 -0.86 -16.08 10.17
CA THR A 379 -0.93 -17.19 9.22
C THR A 379 -2.39 -17.54 8.95
N TRP A 380 -2.75 -17.71 7.68
CA TRP A 380 -4.10 -18.09 7.29
C TRP A 380 -4.26 -19.60 7.34
N GLN A 381 -5.33 -20.05 7.98
CA GLN A 381 -5.72 -21.45 8.05
C GLN A 381 -7.18 -21.60 7.62
N ASP A 382 -7.63 -22.84 7.36
CA ASP A 382 -8.99 -23.16 6.88
C ASP A 382 -10.14 -22.55 7.71
N ARG A 383 -9.87 -22.13 8.96
CA ARG A 383 -10.86 -21.59 9.91
C ARG A 383 -10.62 -20.13 10.29
N GLY A 384 -9.84 -19.39 9.51
CA GLY A 384 -9.44 -18.01 9.77
C GLY A 384 -7.96 -17.89 10.12
N ALA A 385 -7.53 -16.67 10.43
CA ALA A 385 -6.13 -16.41 10.72
C ALA A 385 -5.74 -16.76 12.16
N CYS A 386 -4.49 -17.17 12.33
CA CYS A 386 -3.84 -17.39 13.60
C CYS A 386 -2.74 -16.36 13.81
N LEU A 387 -2.79 -15.69 14.97
CA LEU A 387 -1.67 -14.92 15.49
C LEU A 387 -0.65 -15.90 16.07
N GLU A 388 0.55 -15.86 15.51
CA GLU A 388 1.67 -16.69 15.92
C GLU A 388 2.83 -15.82 16.39
N ARG A 389 3.58 -16.33 17.35
CA ARG A 389 4.86 -15.78 17.79
C ARG A 389 5.97 -16.67 17.27
N ILE A 390 6.95 -16.04 16.62
CA ILE A 390 8.13 -16.69 16.07
C ILE A 390 9.35 -16.17 16.81
N GLU A 391 9.98 -17.03 17.58
CA GLU A 391 11.22 -16.71 18.28
C GLU A 391 12.41 -16.72 17.32
N SER A 392 13.51 -16.11 17.72
CA SER A 392 14.72 -16.08 16.89
C SER A 392 15.39 -17.45 16.65
N SER A 393 15.07 -18.46 17.46
CA SER A 393 15.42 -19.87 17.18
C SER A 393 14.64 -20.46 16.00
N GLY A 394 13.53 -19.82 15.65
CA GLY A 394 12.51 -20.25 14.72
C GLY A 394 11.38 -21.08 15.30
N ASP A 395 11.38 -21.26 16.62
CA ASP A 395 10.27 -21.89 17.32
C ASP A 395 9.00 -21.05 17.16
N ARG A 396 7.89 -21.74 16.90
CA ARG A 396 6.58 -21.15 16.65
C ARG A 396 5.61 -21.46 17.76
N HIS A 397 4.91 -20.43 18.23
CA HIS A 397 3.87 -20.54 19.25
C HIS A 397 2.59 -19.87 18.75
N THR A 398 1.55 -20.67 18.54
CA THR A 398 0.22 -20.13 18.25
C THR A 398 -0.35 -19.45 19.49
N LEU A 399 -0.62 -18.15 19.38
CA LEU A 399 -1.16 -17.34 20.46
C LEU A 399 -2.70 -17.32 20.44
N ARG A 400 -3.29 -17.16 19.25
CA ARG A 400 -4.74 -17.04 19.06
C ARG A 400 -5.13 -17.41 17.64
N CYS A 401 -6.23 -18.13 17.45
CA CYS A 401 -6.80 -18.42 16.12
C CYS A 401 -8.25 -17.93 16.02
N GLY A 402 -8.80 -17.96 14.79
CA GLY A 402 -10.14 -17.49 14.49
C GLY A 402 -10.23 -15.97 14.37
N LEU A 403 -9.09 -15.32 14.12
CA LEU A 403 -9.03 -13.91 13.80
C LEU A 403 -9.47 -13.71 12.35
N ASP A 404 -10.19 -12.63 12.10
CA ASP A 404 -10.55 -12.23 10.75
C ASP A 404 -9.39 -11.45 10.15
N THR A 405 -8.97 -11.86 8.97
CA THR A 405 -8.05 -11.13 8.11
C THR A 405 -8.73 -10.99 6.77
N ASN A 406 -8.94 -9.75 6.34
CA ASN A 406 -9.44 -9.48 5.02
C ASN A 406 -8.27 -8.91 4.21
N PRO A 407 -7.87 -9.55 3.10
CA PRO A 407 -6.74 -9.08 2.32
C PRO A 407 -6.98 -7.69 1.67
N TYR A 408 -8.22 -7.17 1.72
CA TYR A 408 -8.62 -5.90 1.12
C TYR A 408 -8.91 -4.79 2.13
N GLU A 409 -9.00 -5.09 3.43
CA GLU A 409 -9.33 -4.11 4.49
C GLU A 409 -8.54 -4.40 5.76
N PRO A 410 -7.95 -3.39 6.43
CA PRO A 410 -7.35 -3.59 7.75
C PRO A 410 -8.35 -4.21 8.73
N ARG A 411 -8.00 -5.34 9.33
CA ARG A 411 -8.82 -6.05 10.34
C ARG A 411 -8.18 -6.09 11.72
N TYR A 412 -6.98 -5.53 11.83
CA TYR A 412 -6.35 -5.26 13.10
C TYR A 412 -5.55 -3.96 13.05
N ALA A 413 -5.23 -3.45 14.23
CA ALA A 413 -4.29 -2.37 14.41
C ALA A 413 -3.48 -2.62 15.68
N VAL A 414 -2.21 -2.21 15.67
CA VAL A 414 -1.32 -2.35 16.81
C VAL A 414 -1.07 -0.99 17.43
N GLY A 415 -1.35 -0.87 18.73
CA GLY A 415 -1.01 0.31 19.52
C GLY A 415 0.15 -0.02 20.47
N GLY A 416 0.87 1.00 20.93
CA GLY A 416 1.94 0.82 21.91
C GLY A 416 3.23 0.19 21.38
N LEU A 417 3.53 0.24 20.07
CA LEU A 417 4.79 -0.28 19.52
C LEU A 417 6.00 0.60 19.90
N PRO A 418 7.06 0.07 20.55
CA PRO A 418 8.22 0.85 21.06
C PRO A 418 8.97 1.60 19.98
#